data_AF-A0A7Y2I3Z6-F1
#
_entry.id   AF-A0A7Y2I3Z6-F1
#
_cell.length_a   1.000
_cell.length_b   1.000
_cell.length_c   1.000
_cell.angle_alpha   90.00
_cell.angle_beta   90.00
_cell.angle_gamma   90.00
#
_symmetry.space_group_name_H-M   'P 1'
#
loop_
_entity.id
_entity.type
_entity.pdbx_description
1 polymer ?
#
loop_
_entity_poly.entity_id
_entity_poly.type
_entity_poly.pdbx_seq_one_letter_code
_entity_poly.pdbx_strand_id
1 'polypeptide(L)'
;SCVFNTLKRVFSHVRVVPGDGTNLYLASDAEEIVRIDRERIGERLIQRNLAAERGIPWHIEKKLHPGWQSWFSRFLEGGTEEINTDFRPLAMFYSISHWNALLAPSLRGIFRQFERIDLRTITLFAGISLLIYCLLLTQKRRYVPQAISYSIITTGFAGMIFDLTIIFAFQAVYGYVFSWIGILVASFMAGAACGALVATTAMARIKNCLKLFVLTEVAVTCFSFGLPVVLFALHNGLDASGFVFIRMLILLISFVSGLLTGCQFPLANELYLKSNDNLSRTAGLLYASDLVGGWFGGILGAVLLLPVLGLTGTCISVGLLKITSLVVIVTQSNRRLLRASESRG
;
A
#
# COMPACT_ATOMS: atom_id res chain seq x y z
N SER A 1 -20.68 -8.48 -4.17
CA SER A 1 -20.35 -8.50 -5.61
C SER A 1 -18.88 -8.80 -5.87
N CYS A 2 -17.92 -8.01 -5.37
CA CYS A 2 -16.48 -8.21 -5.65
C CYS A 2 -15.96 -9.65 -5.47
N VAL A 3 -16.17 -10.27 -4.30
CA VAL A 3 -15.78 -11.68 -4.05
C VAL A 3 -16.49 -12.66 -4.99
N PHE A 4 -17.78 -12.44 -5.26
CA PHE A 4 -18.58 -13.28 -6.16
C PHE A 4 -18.07 -13.22 -7.61
N ASN A 5 -17.76 -12.02 -8.11
CA ASN A 5 -17.21 -11.82 -9.46
C ASN A 5 -15.82 -12.47 -9.59
N THR A 6 -15.03 -12.39 -8.52
CA THR A 6 -13.71 -13.05 -8.45
C THR A 6 -13.84 -14.56 -8.58
N LEU A 7 -14.75 -15.17 -7.81
CA LEU A 7 -14.99 -16.62 -7.87
C LEU A 7 -15.50 -17.05 -9.25
N LYS A 8 -16.42 -16.28 -9.86
CA LYS A 8 -16.93 -16.56 -11.21
C LYS A 8 -15.89 -16.46 -12.31
N ARG A 9 -14.83 -15.67 -12.10
CA ARG A 9 -13.72 -15.54 -13.06
C ARG A 9 -12.78 -16.74 -13.01
N VAL A 10 -12.62 -17.36 -11.84
CA VAL A 10 -11.66 -18.45 -11.62
C VAL A 10 -12.31 -19.82 -11.79
N PHE A 11 -13.53 -20.01 -11.29
CA PHE A 11 -14.23 -21.29 -11.30
C PHE A 11 -15.37 -21.30 -12.29
N SER A 12 -15.55 -22.43 -12.96
CA SER A 12 -16.63 -22.62 -13.95
C SER A 12 -18.02 -22.53 -13.32
N HIS A 13 -18.17 -23.01 -12.07
CA HIS A 13 -19.42 -23.01 -11.35
C HIS A 13 -19.27 -22.32 -9.99
N VAL A 14 -20.24 -21.46 -9.66
CA VAL A 14 -20.31 -20.76 -8.37
C VAL A 14 -21.75 -20.74 -7.88
N ARG A 15 -21.96 -21.21 -6.64
CA ARG A 15 -23.24 -21.15 -5.95
C ARG A 15 -23.08 -20.43 -4.61
N VAL A 16 -24.01 -19.56 -4.30
CA VAL A 16 -24.07 -18.89 -2.99
C VAL A 16 -25.29 -19.37 -2.24
N VAL A 17 -25.10 -19.70 -0.96
CA VAL A 17 -26.17 -19.99 -0.01
C VAL A 17 -26.20 -18.83 0.99
N PRO A 18 -27.16 -17.89 0.84
CA PRO A 18 -27.30 -16.78 1.78
C PRO A 18 -27.59 -17.28 3.20
N GLY A 19 -27.02 -16.59 4.19
CA GLY A 19 -27.23 -16.92 5.59
C GLY A 19 -27.27 -15.67 6.46
N ASP A 20 -27.76 -15.82 7.69
CA ASP A 20 -27.81 -14.73 8.66
C ASP A 20 -26.39 -14.34 9.08
N GLY A 21 -25.93 -13.17 8.63
CA GLY A 21 -24.62 -12.60 8.92
C GLY A 21 -23.45 -13.15 8.08
N THR A 22 -23.56 -14.35 7.51
CA THR A 22 -22.53 -14.95 6.64
C THR A 22 -23.14 -15.67 5.44
N ASN A 23 -22.59 -15.39 4.26
CA ASN A 23 -22.95 -16.09 3.02
C ASN A 23 -21.94 -17.22 2.78
N LEU A 24 -22.44 -18.43 2.54
CA LEU A 24 -21.60 -19.56 2.15
C LEU A 24 -21.39 -19.53 0.64
N TYR A 25 -20.14 -19.41 0.20
CA TYR A 25 -19.75 -19.49 -1.20
C TYR A 25 -19.23 -20.89 -1.51
N LEU A 26 -19.81 -21.53 -2.51
CA LEU A 26 -19.35 -22.79 -3.07
C LEU A 26 -18.85 -22.50 -4.49
N ALA A 27 -17.58 -22.78 -4.76
CA ALA A 27 -16.96 -22.57 -6.06
C ALA A 27 -16.10 -23.78 -6.43
N SER A 28 -16.29 -24.31 -7.63
CA SER A 28 -15.62 -25.51 -8.14
C SER A 28 -15.82 -25.59 -9.65
N ASP A 29 -14.96 -26.33 -10.34
CA ASP A 29 -15.19 -26.66 -11.75
C ASP A 29 -16.24 -27.77 -11.92
N ALA A 30 -16.51 -28.54 -10.86
CA ALA A 30 -17.57 -29.55 -10.87
C ALA A 30 -18.96 -28.92 -10.81
N GLU A 31 -19.83 -29.27 -11.77
CA GLU A 31 -21.21 -28.77 -11.84
C GLU A 31 -22.07 -29.21 -10.64
N GLU A 32 -21.67 -30.28 -9.93
CA GLU A 32 -22.38 -30.81 -8.77
C GLU A 32 -22.69 -29.76 -7.69
N ILE A 33 -21.84 -28.74 -7.55
CA ILE A 33 -22.04 -27.70 -6.54
C ILE A 33 -23.29 -26.85 -6.82
N VAL A 34 -23.70 -26.72 -8.08
CA VAL A 34 -24.89 -25.95 -8.48
C VAL A 34 -26.15 -26.77 -8.21
N ARG A 35 -26.04 -28.10 -8.31
CA ARG A 35 -27.14 -29.07 -8.17
C ARG A 35 -27.40 -29.53 -6.73
N ILE A 36 -26.84 -28.86 -5.73
CA ILE A 36 -27.07 -29.18 -4.30
C ILE A 36 -28.52 -28.85 -3.91
N ASP A 37 -29.42 -29.81 -3.93
CA ASP A 37 -30.79 -29.63 -3.49
C ASP A 37 -31.04 -30.30 -2.13
N ARG A 38 -32.28 -30.16 -1.66
CA ARG A 38 -32.75 -30.80 -0.44
C ARG A 38 -32.56 -32.33 -0.53
N GLU A 39 -32.99 -32.94 -1.62
CA GLU A 39 -32.98 -34.40 -1.80
C GLU A 39 -31.57 -34.98 -1.73
N ARG A 40 -30.62 -34.40 -2.48
CA ARG A 40 -29.22 -34.82 -2.52
C ARG A 40 -28.52 -34.69 -1.17
N ILE A 41 -28.84 -33.65 -0.38
CA ILE A 41 -28.32 -33.51 0.98
C ILE A 41 -28.91 -34.58 1.89
N GLY A 42 -30.21 -34.85 1.78
CA GLY A 42 -30.87 -35.93 2.51
C GLY A 42 -30.24 -37.29 2.22
N GLU A 43 -30.04 -37.62 0.94
CA GLU A 43 -29.37 -38.83 0.51
C GLU A 43 -27.95 -38.94 1.07
N ARG A 44 -27.15 -37.86 1.01
CA ARG A 44 -25.79 -37.84 1.55
C ARG A 44 -25.74 -37.99 3.07
N LEU A 45 -26.73 -37.48 3.81
CA LEU A 45 -26.82 -37.66 5.25
C LEU A 45 -27.09 -39.13 5.61
N ILE A 46 -28.01 -39.78 4.88
CA ILE A 46 -28.32 -41.21 5.03
C ILE A 46 -27.08 -42.06 4.69
N GLN A 47 -26.44 -41.82 3.54
CA GLN A 47 -25.24 -42.54 3.11
C GLN A 47 -24.07 -42.44 4.10
N ARG A 48 -23.98 -41.33 4.85
CA ARG A 48 -22.91 -41.08 5.82
C ARG A 48 -23.27 -41.50 7.24
N ASN A 49 -24.40 -42.19 7.46
CA ASN A 49 -24.92 -42.56 8.78
C ASN A 49 -25.00 -41.35 9.74
N LEU A 50 -25.24 -40.16 9.21
CA LEU A 50 -25.47 -38.94 10.00
C LEU A 50 -26.94 -38.92 10.38
N ALA A 51 -27.26 -39.65 11.45
CA ALA A 51 -28.62 -39.83 11.94
C ALA A 51 -29.20 -38.50 12.45
N ALA A 52 -30.07 -37.88 11.64
CA ALA A 52 -31.00 -36.88 12.12
C ALA A 52 -32.33 -37.57 12.41
N GLU A 53 -32.83 -37.48 13.66
CA GLU A 53 -34.09 -38.11 14.10
C GLU A 53 -35.32 -37.69 13.27
N ARG A 54 -35.23 -36.55 12.56
CA ARG A 54 -36.29 -35.99 11.71
C ARG A 54 -35.69 -35.36 10.45
N GLY A 55 -35.44 -36.16 9.42
CA GLY A 55 -35.09 -35.69 8.07
C GLY A 55 -33.97 -34.64 8.03
N ILE A 56 -33.98 -33.76 7.03
CA ILE A 56 -33.05 -32.64 6.98
C ILE A 56 -33.50 -31.59 8.01
N PRO A 57 -32.61 -31.12 8.90
CA PRO A 57 -32.94 -30.06 9.83
C PRO A 57 -33.54 -28.84 9.12
N TRP A 58 -34.66 -28.32 9.65
CA TRP A 58 -35.42 -27.21 9.04
C TRP A 58 -34.56 -25.98 8.72
N HIS A 59 -33.49 -25.74 9.49
CA HIS A 59 -32.57 -24.61 9.29
C HIS A 59 -31.66 -24.80 8.06
N ILE A 60 -31.38 -26.05 7.66
CA ILE A 60 -30.67 -26.35 6.40
C ILE A 60 -31.64 -26.23 5.23
N GLU A 61 -32.83 -26.79 5.36
CA GLU A 61 -33.87 -26.72 4.33
C GLU A 61 -34.23 -25.27 3.98
N LYS A 62 -34.42 -24.42 5.01
CA LYS A 62 -34.68 -23.00 4.83
C LYS A 62 -33.60 -22.30 4.00
N LYS A 63 -32.33 -22.64 4.18
CA LYS A 63 -31.20 -22.03 3.45
C LYS A 63 -31.10 -22.48 1.99
N LEU A 64 -31.59 -23.69 1.69
CA LEU A 64 -31.56 -24.26 0.34
C LEU A 64 -32.75 -23.82 -0.53
N HIS A 65 -33.72 -23.11 0.04
CA HIS A 65 -34.92 -22.67 -0.67
C HIS A 65 -34.56 -21.84 -1.92
N PRO A 66 -35.13 -22.13 -3.10
CA PRO A 66 -34.75 -21.50 -4.37
C PRO A 66 -34.95 -19.98 -4.38
N GLY A 67 -35.92 -19.48 -3.59
CA GLY A 67 -36.17 -18.05 -3.42
C GLY A 67 -34.94 -17.25 -2.95
N TRP A 68 -34.01 -17.86 -2.21
CA TRP A 68 -32.79 -17.20 -1.77
C TRP A 68 -31.81 -16.94 -2.91
N GLN A 69 -31.75 -17.81 -3.93
CA GLN A 69 -30.92 -17.57 -5.11
C GLN A 69 -31.45 -16.41 -5.93
N SER A 70 -32.77 -16.34 -6.12
CA SER A 70 -33.42 -15.23 -6.83
C SER A 70 -33.31 -13.92 -6.05
N TRP A 71 -33.38 -13.97 -4.72
CA TRP A 71 -33.13 -12.81 -3.86
C TRP A 71 -31.68 -12.34 -3.96
N PHE A 72 -30.72 -13.27 -3.88
CA PHE A 72 -29.30 -12.94 -3.94
C PHE A 72 -28.91 -12.36 -5.31
N SER A 73 -29.46 -12.89 -6.40
CA SER A 73 -29.22 -12.35 -7.75
C SER A 73 -29.71 -10.91 -7.86
N ARG A 74 -30.93 -10.62 -7.37
CA ARG A 74 -31.46 -9.26 -7.29
C ARG A 74 -30.66 -8.35 -6.35
N PHE A 75 -30.13 -8.89 -5.25
CA PHE A 75 -29.29 -8.13 -4.33
C PHE A 75 -27.94 -7.72 -4.97
N LEU A 76 -27.43 -8.53 -5.89
CA LEU A 76 -26.21 -8.21 -6.62
C LEU A 76 -26.42 -7.19 -7.76
N GLU A 77 -27.66 -7.01 -8.24
CA GLU A 77 -27.99 -6.02 -9.27
C GLU A 77 -27.62 -4.60 -8.80
N GLY A 78 -26.80 -3.91 -9.60
CA GLY A 78 -26.26 -2.58 -9.25
C GLY A 78 -25.05 -2.60 -8.31
N GLY A 79 -24.53 -3.77 -7.95
CA GLY A 79 -23.26 -3.90 -7.23
C GLY A 79 -22.03 -3.69 -8.14
N THR A 80 -20.85 -3.55 -7.52
CA THR A 80 -19.58 -3.39 -8.26
C THR A 80 -19.28 -4.59 -9.17
N GLU A 81 -18.73 -4.30 -10.35
CA GLU A 81 -18.20 -5.28 -11.31
C GLU A 81 -16.72 -5.61 -11.06
N GLU A 82 -16.06 -4.86 -10.18
CA GLU A 82 -14.65 -5.05 -9.87
C GLU A 82 -14.38 -6.44 -9.25
N ILE A 83 -13.15 -6.90 -9.43
CA ILE A 83 -12.66 -8.17 -8.89
C ILE A 83 -11.56 -7.93 -7.84
N ASN A 84 -11.40 -8.90 -6.96
CA ASN A 84 -10.32 -8.95 -6.00
C ASN A 84 -9.16 -9.75 -6.59
N THR A 85 -7.92 -9.28 -6.42
CA THR A 85 -6.71 -10.01 -6.77
C THR A 85 -5.70 -9.91 -5.65
N ASP A 86 -4.69 -10.78 -5.64
CA ASP A 86 -3.69 -10.82 -4.56
C ASP A 86 -2.95 -9.49 -4.41
N PHE A 87 -2.62 -8.82 -5.52
CA PHE A 87 -1.98 -7.50 -5.49
C PHE A 87 -2.92 -6.30 -5.58
N ARG A 88 -4.24 -6.53 -5.57
CA ARG A 88 -5.27 -5.49 -5.44
C ARG A 88 -6.43 -6.04 -4.60
N PRO A 89 -6.30 -6.03 -3.25
CA PRO A 89 -7.24 -6.68 -2.34
C PRO A 89 -8.49 -5.80 -2.09
N LEU A 90 -9.21 -5.44 -3.15
CA LEU A 90 -10.34 -4.51 -3.09
C LEU A 90 -11.46 -4.97 -2.14
N ALA A 91 -11.61 -6.28 -1.91
CA ALA A 91 -12.57 -6.81 -0.95
C ALA A 91 -12.32 -6.30 0.49
N MET A 92 -11.04 -6.07 0.86
CA MET A 92 -10.69 -5.49 2.16
C MET A 92 -11.20 -4.07 2.30
N PHE A 93 -11.07 -3.24 1.25
CA PHE A 93 -11.61 -1.88 1.24
C PHE A 93 -13.13 -1.89 1.47
N TYR A 94 -13.85 -2.75 0.75
CA TYR A 94 -15.30 -2.88 0.91
C TYR A 94 -15.70 -3.37 2.30
N SER A 95 -14.94 -4.28 2.90
CA SER A 95 -15.17 -4.71 4.28
C SER A 95 -15.03 -3.55 5.26
N ILE A 96 -13.93 -2.78 5.19
CA ILE A 96 -13.72 -1.60 6.04
C ILE A 96 -14.83 -0.57 5.81
N SER A 97 -15.18 -0.30 4.54
CA SER A 97 -16.23 0.65 4.20
C SER A 97 -17.61 0.21 4.73
N HIS A 98 -17.89 -1.10 4.75
CA HIS A 98 -19.14 -1.64 5.27
C HIS A 98 -19.23 -1.46 6.79
N TRP A 99 -18.20 -1.86 7.52
CA TRP A 99 -18.14 -1.69 8.98
C TRP A 99 -18.18 -0.22 9.38
N ASN A 100 -17.47 0.63 8.63
CA ASN A 100 -17.50 2.08 8.87
C ASN A 100 -18.90 2.67 8.59
N ALA A 101 -19.62 2.21 7.57
CA ALA A 101 -20.98 2.68 7.33
C ALA A 101 -21.96 2.28 8.44
N LEU A 102 -21.72 1.15 9.13
CA LEU A 102 -22.51 0.72 10.28
C LEU A 102 -22.19 1.51 11.55
N LEU A 103 -20.89 1.74 11.83
CA LEU A 103 -20.42 2.33 13.08
C LEU A 103 -20.32 3.86 13.05
N ALA A 104 -20.02 4.45 11.89
CA ALA A 104 -19.83 5.89 11.71
C ALA A 104 -20.47 6.37 10.38
N PRO A 105 -21.81 6.50 10.32
CA PRO A 105 -22.53 6.84 9.08
C PRO A 105 -22.10 8.17 8.43
N SER A 106 -21.58 9.12 9.23
CA SER A 106 -21.07 10.42 8.74
C SER A 106 -19.88 10.27 7.79
N LEU A 107 -19.07 9.21 7.92
CA LEU A 107 -17.89 8.96 7.09
C LEU A 107 -18.22 8.23 5.78
N ARG A 108 -19.47 7.83 5.55
CA ARG A 108 -19.90 7.09 4.35
C ARG A 108 -19.61 7.86 3.05
N GLY A 109 -19.76 9.19 3.05
CA GLY A 109 -19.48 10.04 1.89
C GLY A 109 -18.00 10.02 1.49
N ILE A 110 -17.10 10.04 2.49
CA ILE A 110 -15.65 10.04 2.29
C ILE A 110 -15.19 8.71 1.69
N PHE A 111 -15.65 7.58 2.23
CA PHE A 111 -15.32 6.26 1.69
C PHE A 111 -15.83 6.05 0.26
N ARG A 112 -16.97 6.64 -0.09
CA ARG A 112 -17.47 6.60 -1.48
C ARG A 112 -16.60 7.42 -2.44
N GLN A 113 -15.99 8.51 -1.97
CA GLN A 113 -15.03 9.28 -2.76
C GLN A 113 -13.72 8.53 -2.91
N PHE A 114 -13.27 7.85 -1.85
CA PHE A 114 -12.08 7.02 -1.84
C PHE A 114 -12.13 5.88 -2.85
N GLU A 115 -13.28 5.24 -3.03
CA GLU A 115 -13.47 4.20 -4.06
C GLU A 115 -13.19 4.72 -5.50
N ARG A 116 -13.43 6.01 -5.75
CA ARG A 116 -13.24 6.64 -7.08
C ARG A 116 -11.82 7.12 -7.31
N ILE A 117 -10.93 6.94 -6.34
CA ILE A 117 -9.54 7.37 -6.47
C ILE A 117 -8.82 6.38 -7.37
N ASP A 118 -8.61 6.80 -8.61
CA ASP A 118 -7.77 6.12 -9.57
C ASP A 118 -6.37 6.73 -9.63
N LEU A 119 -5.43 5.96 -10.18
CA LEU A 119 -4.06 6.43 -10.44
C LEU A 119 -4.03 7.71 -11.29
N ARG A 120 -4.99 7.89 -12.19
CA ARG A 120 -5.14 9.10 -13.02
C ARG A 120 -5.40 10.33 -12.17
N THR A 121 -6.28 10.22 -11.17
CA THR A 121 -6.60 11.31 -10.24
C THR A 121 -5.37 11.72 -9.44
N ILE A 122 -4.58 10.74 -8.98
CA ILE A 122 -3.33 11.01 -8.25
C ILE A 122 -2.29 11.67 -9.16
N THR A 123 -2.14 11.18 -10.39
CA THR A 123 -1.21 11.75 -11.38
C THR A 123 -1.58 13.19 -11.72
N LEU A 124 -2.88 13.47 -11.88
CA LEU A 124 -3.40 14.81 -12.12
C LEU A 124 -3.17 15.73 -10.91
N PHE A 125 -3.39 15.24 -9.69
CA PHE A 125 -3.12 16.01 -8.48
C PHE A 125 -1.63 16.32 -8.32
N ALA A 126 -0.75 15.35 -8.57
CA ALA A 126 0.70 15.54 -8.60
C ALA A 126 1.11 16.59 -9.66
N GLY A 127 0.58 16.49 -10.88
CA GLY A 127 0.83 17.45 -11.96
C GLY A 127 0.35 18.86 -11.63
N ILE A 128 -0.84 19.01 -11.07
CA ILE A 128 -1.38 20.30 -10.62
C ILE A 128 -0.53 20.88 -9.49
N SER A 129 -0.14 20.06 -8.50
CA SER A 129 0.71 20.54 -7.40
C SER A 129 2.07 21.06 -7.91
N LEU A 130 2.65 20.40 -8.91
CA LEU A 130 3.87 20.84 -9.58
C LEU A 130 3.65 22.12 -10.39
N LEU A 131 2.54 22.24 -11.11
CA LEU A 131 2.19 23.44 -11.86
C LEU A 131 2.03 24.65 -10.92
N ILE A 132 1.26 24.49 -9.84
CA ILE A 132 1.09 25.52 -8.80
C ILE A 132 2.45 25.88 -8.19
N TYR A 133 3.29 24.89 -7.89
CA TYR A 133 4.64 25.13 -7.40
C TYR A 133 5.47 25.97 -8.39
N CYS A 134 5.48 25.61 -9.68
CA CYS A 134 6.16 26.36 -10.73
C CYS A 134 5.64 27.80 -10.90
N LEU A 135 4.33 28.01 -10.79
CA LEU A 135 3.72 29.34 -10.82
C LEU A 135 4.06 30.18 -9.58
N LEU A 136 4.17 29.55 -8.40
CA LEU A 136 4.59 30.25 -7.18
C LEU A 136 6.10 30.53 -7.16
N LEU A 137 6.90 29.75 -7.88
CA LEU A 137 8.35 29.94 -8.02
C LEU A 137 8.72 31.22 -8.77
N THR A 138 7.84 31.75 -9.62
CA THR A 138 8.06 33.02 -10.33
C THR A 138 7.75 34.24 -9.46
N GLN A 139 6.95 34.10 -8.40
CA GLN A 139 6.48 35.23 -7.59
C GLN A 139 7.19 35.44 -6.24
N LYS A 140 7.83 34.44 -5.60
CA LYS A 140 8.46 34.65 -4.27
C LYS A 140 9.78 33.91 -4.03
N ARG A 141 10.70 34.59 -3.31
CA ARG A 141 11.89 34.03 -2.62
C ARG A 141 11.41 33.01 -1.57
N ARG A 142 11.60 31.70 -1.80
CA ARG A 142 11.33 30.67 -0.79
C ARG A 142 12.59 30.00 -0.27
N TYR A 143 12.48 29.59 0.99
CA TYR A 143 13.54 29.19 1.91
C TYR A 143 13.88 27.70 1.74
N VAL A 144 15.15 27.40 1.43
CA VAL A 144 15.75 26.05 1.34
C VAL A 144 15.36 25.11 2.51
N PRO A 145 15.25 25.59 3.77
CA PRO A 145 14.73 24.80 4.89
C PRO A 145 13.38 24.10 4.65
N GLN A 146 12.41 24.78 4.02
CA GLN A 146 11.07 24.21 3.83
C GLN A 146 11.05 23.08 2.80
N ALA A 147 11.91 23.15 1.78
CA ALA A 147 12.06 22.08 0.80
C ALA A 147 12.64 20.81 1.42
N ILE A 148 13.61 20.96 2.33
CA ILE A 148 14.22 19.84 3.05
C ILE A 148 13.17 19.17 3.96
N SER A 149 12.41 19.95 4.74
CA SER A 149 11.35 19.40 5.58
C SER A 149 10.27 18.68 4.76
N TYR A 150 9.84 19.25 3.63
CA TYR A 150 8.90 18.60 2.73
C TYR A 150 9.43 17.26 2.22
N SER A 151 10.70 17.19 1.82
CA SER A 151 11.32 15.94 1.38
C SER A 151 11.31 14.88 2.48
N ILE A 152 11.65 15.25 3.71
CA ILE A 152 11.61 14.33 4.83
C ILE A 152 10.19 13.84 5.13
N ILE A 153 9.15 14.69 5.04
CA ILE A 153 7.74 14.26 5.12
C ILE A 153 7.45 13.20 4.04
N THR A 154 7.82 13.47 2.79
CA THR A 154 7.58 12.52 1.69
C THR A 154 8.37 11.21 1.86
N THR A 155 9.50 11.24 2.56
CA THR A 155 10.33 10.06 2.82
C THR A 155 9.79 9.21 3.95
N GLY A 156 9.36 9.82 5.05
CA GLY A 156 8.64 9.10 6.11
C GLY A 156 7.38 8.43 5.55
N PHE A 157 6.65 9.14 4.68
CA PHE A 157 5.51 8.58 3.95
C PHE A 157 5.92 7.39 3.07
N ALA A 158 6.94 7.56 2.23
CA ALA A 158 7.43 6.51 1.34
C ALA A 158 7.93 5.27 2.10
N GLY A 159 8.71 5.47 3.16
CA GLY A 159 9.23 4.39 4.00
C GLY A 159 8.12 3.56 4.62
N MET A 160 7.10 4.21 5.18
CA MET A 160 5.95 3.50 5.74
C MET A 160 5.16 2.74 4.67
N ILE A 161 4.97 3.33 3.49
CA ILE A 161 4.30 2.65 2.38
C ILE A 161 5.11 1.45 1.89
N PHE A 162 6.43 1.56 1.77
CA PHE A 162 7.28 0.44 1.36
C PHE A 162 7.21 -0.70 2.38
N ASP A 163 7.31 -0.40 3.66
CA ASP A 163 7.19 -1.41 4.73
C ASP A 163 5.84 -2.15 4.65
N LEU A 164 4.73 -1.41 4.58
CA LEU A 164 3.40 -1.99 4.41
C LEU A 164 3.25 -2.80 3.11
N THR A 165 3.82 -2.30 2.01
CA THR A 165 3.75 -2.96 0.70
C THR A 165 4.50 -4.30 0.73
N ILE A 166 5.68 -4.34 1.36
CA ILE A 166 6.51 -5.53 1.48
C ILE A 166 5.82 -6.56 2.37
N ILE A 167 5.26 -6.13 3.52
CA ILE A 167 4.47 -7.00 4.41
C ILE A 167 3.26 -7.57 3.66
N PHE A 168 2.54 -6.72 2.92
CA PHE A 168 1.37 -7.14 2.15
C PHE A 168 1.74 -8.13 1.04
N ALA A 169 2.82 -7.88 0.30
CA ALA A 169 3.29 -8.80 -0.74
C ALA A 169 3.72 -10.15 -0.15
N PHE A 170 4.40 -10.14 0.99
CA PHE A 170 4.72 -11.36 1.72
C PHE A 170 3.44 -12.12 2.11
N GLN A 171 2.45 -11.44 2.66
CA GLN A 171 1.17 -12.05 3.02
C GLN A 171 0.45 -12.64 1.81
N ALA A 172 0.45 -11.95 0.67
CA ALA A 172 -0.17 -12.43 -0.57
C ALA A 172 0.49 -13.72 -1.10
N VAL A 173 1.81 -13.84 -0.98
CA VAL A 173 2.56 -15.02 -1.45
C VAL A 173 2.43 -16.21 -0.49
N TYR A 174 2.49 -15.98 0.82
CA TYR A 174 2.59 -17.04 1.83
C TYR A 174 1.28 -17.35 2.58
N GLY A 175 0.24 -16.52 2.45
CA GLY A 175 -1.05 -16.67 3.12
C GLY A 175 -1.06 -16.38 4.63
N TYR A 176 0.11 -16.29 5.28
CA TYR A 176 0.25 -15.97 6.70
C TYR A 176 1.49 -15.09 6.94
N VAL A 177 1.35 -14.10 7.84
CA VAL A 177 2.43 -13.11 8.08
C VAL A 177 2.72 -12.84 9.56
N PHE A 178 1.87 -13.24 10.52
CA PHE A 178 1.92 -12.72 11.90
C PHE A 178 3.27 -12.88 12.62
N SER A 179 3.99 -13.99 12.45
CA SER A 179 5.34 -14.14 13.02
C SER A 179 6.44 -13.40 12.24
N TRP A 180 6.20 -13.14 10.95
CA TRP A 180 7.17 -12.53 10.03
C TRP A 180 7.11 -11.00 9.99
N ILE A 181 6.00 -10.37 10.40
CA ILE A 181 5.89 -8.91 10.49
C ILE A 181 7.06 -8.37 11.32
N GLY A 182 7.31 -8.93 12.50
CA GLY A 182 8.39 -8.46 13.38
C GLY A 182 9.77 -8.56 12.73
N ILE A 183 10.05 -9.63 11.98
CA ILE A 183 11.34 -9.82 11.29
C ILE A 183 11.47 -8.85 10.10
N LEU A 184 10.40 -8.65 9.33
CA LEU A 184 10.37 -7.72 8.20
C LEU A 184 10.61 -6.28 8.67
N VAL A 185 9.90 -5.86 9.72
CA VAL A 185 10.07 -4.53 10.34
C VAL A 185 11.46 -4.39 10.95
N ALA A 186 11.97 -5.42 11.65
CA ALA A 186 13.32 -5.39 12.19
C ALA A 186 14.39 -5.26 11.09
N SER A 187 14.19 -5.95 9.96
CA SER A 187 15.08 -5.86 8.80
C SER A 187 15.04 -4.46 8.16
N PHE A 188 13.85 -3.86 8.03
CA PHE A 188 13.69 -2.47 7.60
C PHE A 188 14.43 -1.51 8.54
N MET A 189 14.23 -1.65 9.85
CA MET A 189 14.85 -0.80 10.87
C MET A 189 16.38 -0.96 10.91
N ALA A 190 16.88 -2.18 10.76
CA ALA A 190 18.31 -2.43 10.61
C ALA A 190 18.87 -1.75 9.35
N GLY A 191 18.14 -1.83 8.24
CA GLY A 191 18.44 -1.09 7.01
C GLY A 191 18.54 0.40 7.25
N ALA A 192 17.53 0.99 7.90
CA ALA A 192 17.48 2.42 8.21
C ALA A 192 18.64 2.88 9.11
N ALA A 193 18.97 2.09 10.14
CA ALA A 193 20.12 2.34 11.00
C ALA A 193 21.44 2.29 10.20
N CYS A 194 21.63 1.26 9.36
CA CYS A 194 22.79 1.15 8.47
C CYS A 194 22.86 2.32 7.48
N GLY A 195 21.74 2.71 6.87
CA GLY A 195 21.66 3.85 5.96
C GLY A 195 22.06 5.16 6.63
N ALA A 196 21.60 5.39 7.85
CA ALA A 196 21.98 6.58 8.62
C ALA A 196 23.48 6.62 8.96
N LEU A 197 24.08 5.47 9.33
CA LEU A 197 25.52 5.34 9.58
C LEU A 197 26.35 5.57 8.31
N VAL A 198 25.94 4.98 7.19
CA VAL A 198 26.60 5.15 5.89
C VAL A 198 26.53 6.62 5.44
N ALA A 199 25.37 7.26 5.59
CA ALA A 199 25.23 8.68 5.27
C ALA A 199 26.15 9.55 6.15
N THR A 200 26.20 9.30 7.46
CA THR A 200 27.03 10.06 8.41
C THR A 200 28.52 9.94 8.10
N THR A 201 28.99 8.72 7.81
CA THR A 201 30.39 8.49 7.45
C THR A 201 30.74 9.06 6.07
N ALA A 202 29.81 9.00 5.10
CA ALA A 202 29.99 9.59 3.78
C ALA A 202 30.06 11.13 3.83
N MET A 203 29.29 11.78 4.71
CA MET A 203 29.32 13.23 4.92
C MET A 203 30.70 13.72 5.37
N ALA A 204 31.43 12.95 6.19
CA ALA A 204 32.79 13.30 6.62
C ALA A 204 33.80 13.37 5.45
N ARG A 205 33.51 12.70 4.33
CA ARG A 205 34.41 12.59 3.16
C ARG A 205 33.97 13.46 1.97
N ILE A 206 32.69 13.80 1.86
CA ILE A 206 32.10 14.41 0.67
C ILE A 206 31.89 15.91 0.86
N LYS A 207 32.47 16.72 -0.03
CA LYS A 207 32.32 18.19 -0.01
C LYS A 207 30.91 18.68 -0.40
N ASN A 208 30.16 17.91 -1.20
CA ASN A 208 28.85 18.32 -1.73
C ASN A 208 27.70 17.43 -1.19
N CYS A 209 27.29 17.70 0.05
CA CYS A 209 26.18 17.01 0.72
C CYS A 209 24.85 17.10 -0.05
N LEU A 210 24.61 18.23 -0.75
CA LEU A 210 23.38 18.41 -1.52
C LEU A 210 23.27 17.41 -2.68
N LYS A 211 24.37 17.19 -3.41
CA LYS A 211 24.39 16.20 -4.51
C LYS A 211 24.07 14.80 -4.00
N LEU A 212 24.61 14.43 -2.84
CA LEU A 212 24.32 13.14 -2.21
C LEU A 212 22.85 13.03 -1.79
N PHE A 213 22.26 14.09 -1.24
CA PHE A 213 20.84 14.14 -0.91
C PHE A 213 19.92 14.03 -2.13
N VAL A 214 20.26 14.70 -3.23
CA VAL A 214 19.52 14.54 -4.50
C VAL A 214 19.65 13.12 -5.04
N LEU A 215 20.81 12.49 -4.90
CA LEU A 215 21.01 11.10 -5.32
C LEU A 215 20.15 10.13 -4.50
N THR A 216 20.01 10.34 -3.18
CA THR A 216 19.14 9.49 -2.35
C THR A 216 17.66 9.71 -2.68
N GLU A 217 17.23 10.93 -3.00
CA GLU A 217 15.88 11.20 -3.52
C GLU A 217 15.59 10.43 -4.82
N VAL A 218 16.54 10.46 -5.77
CA VAL A 218 16.43 9.68 -7.01
C VAL A 218 16.38 8.18 -6.71
N ALA A 219 17.25 7.68 -5.82
CA ALA A 219 17.28 6.27 -5.46
C ALA A 219 15.96 5.79 -4.84
N VAL A 220 15.38 6.56 -3.92
CA VAL A 220 14.06 6.26 -3.32
C VAL A 220 12.96 6.29 -4.39
N THR A 221 13.00 7.25 -5.31
CA THR A 221 12.04 7.35 -6.42
C THR A 221 12.14 6.13 -7.35
N CYS A 222 13.35 5.76 -7.76
CA CYS A 222 13.61 4.59 -8.60
C CYS A 222 13.19 3.29 -7.90
N PHE A 223 13.49 3.16 -6.60
CA PHE A 223 13.06 2.02 -5.80
C PHE A 223 11.53 1.92 -5.77
N SER A 224 10.82 3.03 -5.63
CA SER A 224 9.35 3.07 -5.68
C SER A 224 8.78 2.48 -6.96
N PHE A 225 9.36 2.79 -8.12
CA PHE A 225 8.89 2.25 -9.40
C PHE A 225 9.40 0.81 -9.65
N GLY A 226 10.57 0.46 -9.15
CA GLY A 226 11.16 -0.87 -9.31
C GLY A 226 10.55 -1.94 -8.40
N LEU A 227 10.14 -1.57 -7.18
CA LEU A 227 9.55 -2.48 -6.19
C LEU A 227 8.40 -3.33 -6.73
N PRO A 228 7.36 -2.79 -7.39
CA PRO A 228 6.29 -3.62 -7.95
C PRO A 228 6.82 -4.62 -8.97
N VAL A 229 7.73 -4.20 -9.86
CA VAL A 229 8.30 -5.09 -10.89
C VAL A 229 9.00 -6.28 -10.25
N VAL A 230 9.81 -6.04 -9.22
CA VAL A 230 10.53 -7.09 -8.49
C VAL A 230 9.55 -8.03 -7.79
N LEU A 231 8.51 -7.51 -7.15
CA LEU A 231 7.51 -8.32 -6.43
C LEU A 231 6.64 -9.16 -7.37
N PHE A 232 6.26 -8.63 -8.54
CA PHE A 232 5.55 -9.40 -9.56
C PHE A 232 6.42 -10.53 -10.15
N ALA A 233 7.69 -10.24 -10.44
CA ALA A 233 8.62 -11.27 -10.91
C ALA A 233 8.79 -12.39 -9.87
N LEU A 234 8.85 -12.02 -8.59
CA LEU A 234 8.96 -12.97 -7.48
C LEU A 234 7.71 -13.85 -7.33
N HIS A 235 6.52 -13.28 -7.54
CA HIS A 235 5.26 -14.01 -7.47
C HIS A 235 5.10 -15.00 -8.63
N ASN A 236 5.51 -14.65 -9.85
CA ASN A 236 5.36 -15.54 -11.00
C ASN A 236 6.42 -16.66 -11.06
N GLY A 237 7.58 -16.46 -10.43
CA GLY A 237 8.68 -17.43 -10.40
C GLY A 237 8.63 -18.45 -9.26
N LEU A 238 7.46 -18.64 -8.63
CA LEU A 238 7.29 -19.51 -7.47
C LEU A 238 7.32 -21.01 -7.84
N ASP A 239 8.50 -21.61 -7.80
CA ASP A 239 8.67 -23.07 -7.68
C ASP A 239 8.76 -23.51 -6.21
N ALA A 240 8.22 -24.68 -5.88
CA ALA A 240 8.10 -25.19 -4.51
C ALA A 240 9.45 -25.36 -3.76
N SER A 241 10.57 -25.43 -4.49
CA SER A 241 11.92 -25.50 -3.92
C SER A 241 12.52 -24.12 -3.56
N GLY A 242 11.92 -23.01 -4.02
CA GLY A 242 12.43 -21.65 -3.89
C GLY A 242 11.96 -20.86 -2.66
N PHE A 243 11.05 -21.39 -1.84
CA PHE A 243 10.41 -20.61 -0.76
C PHE A 243 11.40 -19.99 0.25
N VAL A 244 12.49 -20.68 0.61
CA VAL A 244 13.49 -20.11 1.54
C VAL A 244 14.24 -18.95 0.90
N PHE A 245 14.62 -19.09 -0.38
CA PHE A 245 15.31 -18.04 -1.13
C PHE A 245 14.44 -16.78 -1.25
N ILE A 246 13.16 -16.95 -1.55
CA ILE A 246 12.19 -15.86 -1.67
C ILE A 246 12.04 -15.11 -0.35
N ARG A 247 11.99 -15.80 0.81
CA ARG A 247 11.94 -15.14 2.13
C ARG A 247 13.18 -14.27 2.37
N MET A 248 14.36 -14.80 2.09
CA MET A 248 15.61 -14.04 2.24
C MET A 248 15.67 -12.85 1.30
N LEU A 249 15.17 -12.98 0.08
CA LEU A 249 15.08 -11.87 -0.86
C LEU A 249 14.11 -10.79 -0.39
N ILE A 250 12.94 -11.15 0.15
CA ILE A 250 11.99 -10.16 0.70
C ILE A 250 12.60 -9.43 1.91
N LEU A 251 13.32 -10.14 2.79
CA LEU A 251 14.08 -9.51 3.86
C LEU A 251 15.13 -8.54 3.32
N LEU A 252 15.87 -8.93 2.28
CA LEU A 252 16.83 -8.05 1.63
C LEU A 252 16.16 -6.81 1.03
N ILE A 253 15.01 -6.95 0.39
CA ILE A 253 14.22 -5.82 -0.15
C ILE A 253 13.78 -4.90 1.00
N SER A 254 13.34 -5.46 2.13
CA SER A 254 13.00 -4.69 3.34
C SER A 254 14.19 -3.90 3.87
N PHE A 255 15.34 -4.56 4.00
CA PHE A 255 16.59 -3.92 4.41
C PHE A 255 17.01 -2.80 3.45
N VAL A 256 16.96 -3.03 2.13
CA VAL A 256 17.32 -2.02 1.13
C VAL A 256 16.36 -0.83 1.17
N SER A 257 15.06 -1.08 1.31
CA SER A 257 14.05 -0.02 1.50
C SER A 257 14.42 0.88 2.69
N GLY A 258 14.66 0.27 3.85
CA GLY A 258 15.07 0.98 5.06
C GLY A 258 16.39 1.73 4.88
N LEU A 259 17.38 1.12 4.23
CA LEU A 259 18.67 1.74 3.96
C LEU A 259 18.53 3.01 3.12
N LEU A 260 17.71 2.98 2.07
CA LEU A 260 17.49 4.14 1.21
C LEU A 260 16.79 5.28 1.95
N THR A 261 15.78 4.98 2.76
CA THR A 261 15.06 6.01 3.54
C THR A 261 15.91 6.54 4.70
N GLY A 262 16.63 5.67 5.41
CA GLY A 262 17.47 6.03 6.56
C GLY A 262 18.67 6.91 6.21
N CYS A 263 19.17 6.83 4.97
CA CYS A 263 20.22 7.74 4.49
C CYS A 263 19.82 9.21 4.50
N GLN A 264 18.52 9.52 4.36
CA GLN A 264 18.08 10.90 4.11
C GLN A 264 18.10 11.78 5.36
N PHE A 265 17.81 11.22 6.54
CA PHE A 265 17.68 12.00 7.76
C PHE A 265 18.99 12.71 8.19
N PRO A 266 20.16 12.03 8.23
CA PRO A 266 21.42 12.71 8.55
C PRO A 266 21.82 13.77 7.51
N LEU A 267 21.58 13.48 6.23
CA LEU A 267 21.88 14.42 5.13
C LEU A 267 21.01 15.69 5.22
N ALA A 268 19.72 15.54 5.52
CA ALA A 268 18.82 16.65 5.73
C ALA A 268 19.23 17.50 6.92
N ASN A 269 19.66 16.87 8.03
CA ASN A 269 20.12 17.59 9.21
C ASN A 269 21.33 18.48 8.88
N GLU A 270 22.37 17.92 8.25
CA GLU A 270 23.56 18.68 7.83
C GLU A 270 23.22 19.86 6.89
N LEU A 271 22.31 19.65 5.93
CA LEU A 271 21.89 20.70 5.00
C LEU A 271 21.09 21.82 5.68
N TYR A 272 20.27 21.47 6.66
CA TYR A 272 19.43 22.40 7.39
C TYR A 272 20.25 23.21 8.41
N LEU A 273 21.22 22.60 9.07
CA LEU A 273 22.14 23.26 10.02
C LEU A 273 23.01 24.32 9.35
N LYS A 274 23.42 24.12 8.10
CA LYS A 274 24.11 25.16 7.31
C LYS A 274 23.28 26.43 7.08
N SER A 275 21.98 26.40 7.42
CA SER A 275 21.05 27.52 7.25
C SER A 275 20.47 28.03 8.57
N ASN A 276 20.72 27.36 9.70
CA ASN A 276 20.20 27.70 11.03
C ASN A 276 21.12 27.18 12.15
N ASP A 277 21.45 28.04 13.13
CA ASP A 277 22.41 27.70 14.20
C ASP A 277 21.87 26.80 15.32
N ASN A 278 20.56 26.53 15.36
CA ASN A 278 19.95 25.75 16.44
C ASN A 278 19.82 24.26 16.10
N LEU A 279 20.80 23.47 16.53
CA LEU A 279 20.88 22.02 16.30
C LEU A 279 19.66 21.25 16.82
N SER A 280 19.32 21.43 18.10
CA SER A 280 18.22 20.70 18.75
C SER A 280 16.87 20.96 18.09
N ARG A 281 16.57 22.22 17.77
CA ARG A 281 15.32 22.59 17.09
C ARG A 281 15.23 22.01 15.68
N THR A 282 16.35 21.99 14.95
CA THR A 282 16.44 21.42 13.60
C THR A 282 16.17 19.93 13.60
N ALA A 283 16.88 19.18 14.46
CA ALA A 283 16.70 17.73 14.59
C ALA A 283 15.27 17.36 14.99
N GLY A 284 14.70 18.08 15.98
CA GLY A 284 13.31 17.86 16.41
C GLY A 284 12.28 18.13 15.31
N LEU A 285 12.46 19.19 14.52
CA LEU A 285 11.53 19.51 13.42
C LEU A 285 11.61 18.51 12.27
N LEU A 286 12.81 18.05 11.89
CA LEU A 286 12.97 17.01 10.88
C LEU A 286 12.40 15.68 11.36
N TYR A 287 12.58 15.34 12.64
CA TYR A 287 12.00 14.13 13.23
C TYR A 287 10.47 14.18 13.23
N ALA A 288 9.88 15.29 13.65
CA ALA A 288 8.44 15.49 13.58
C ALA A 288 7.93 15.42 12.13
N SER A 289 8.68 15.96 11.18
CA SER A 289 8.36 15.91 9.75
C SER A 289 8.31 14.46 9.24
N ASP A 290 9.29 13.64 9.60
CA ASP A 290 9.35 12.22 9.23
C ASP A 290 8.16 11.45 9.82
N LEU A 291 7.88 11.64 11.13
CA LEU A 291 6.77 11.00 11.82
C LEU A 291 5.41 11.38 11.24
N VAL A 292 5.19 12.64 10.88
CA VAL A 292 3.94 13.08 10.24
C VAL A 292 3.79 12.38 8.88
N GLY A 293 4.87 12.29 8.10
CA GLY A 293 4.90 11.54 6.86
C GLY A 293 4.54 10.08 7.05
N GLY A 294 5.20 9.41 7.99
CA GLY A 294 4.97 8.00 8.32
C GLY A 294 3.55 7.74 8.83
N TRP A 295 3.00 8.62 9.67
CA TRP A 295 1.62 8.50 10.17
C TRP A 295 0.59 8.55 9.04
N PHE A 296 0.70 9.53 8.15
CA PHE A 296 -0.16 9.60 6.96
C PHE A 296 0.07 8.42 6.02
N GLY A 297 1.32 7.98 5.84
CA GLY A 297 1.68 6.81 5.03
C GLY A 297 1.05 5.52 5.56
N GLY A 298 1.02 5.35 6.89
CA GLY A 298 0.43 4.18 7.53
C GLY A 298 -1.08 4.13 7.33
N ILE A 299 -1.78 5.23 7.63
CA ILE A 299 -3.24 5.31 7.52
C ILE A 299 -3.68 5.24 6.06
N LEU A 300 -3.14 6.11 5.20
CA LEU A 300 -3.54 6.15 3.79
C LEU A 300 -3.06 4.91 3.05
N GLY A 301 -1.88 4.37 3.38
CA GLY A 301 -1.36 3.14 2.80
C GLY A 301 -2.25 1.94 3.06
N ALA A 302 -2.51 1.65 4.34
CA ALA A 302 -3.23 0.45 4.74
C ALA A 302 -4.73 0.51 4.41
N VAL A 303 -5.36 1.68 4.55
CA VAL A 303 -6.82 1.82 4.39
C VAL A 303 -7.22 2.14 2.96
N LEU A 304 -6.42 2.93 2.24
CA LEU A 304 -6.81 3.51 0.96
C LEU A 304 -5.95 3.01 -0.21
N LEU A 305 -4.66 3.33 -0.21
CA LEU A 305 -3.80 3.14 -1.38
C LEU A 305 -3.66 1.65 -1.72
N LEU A 306 -3.24 0.81 -0.77
CA LEU A 306 -3.03 -0.61 -1.05
C LEU A 306 -4.33 -1.33 -1.44
N PRO A 307 -5.47 -1.15 -0.73
CA PRO A 307 -6.70 -1.83 -1.10
C PRO A 307 -7.33 -1.35 -2.41
N VAL A 308 -7.33 -0.03 -2.67
CA VAL A 308 -8.03 0.55 -3.84
C VAL A 308 -7.18 0.52 -5.10
N LEU A 309 -5.94 1.02 -5.01
CA LEU A 309 -5.02 1.12 -6.15
C LEU A 309 -4.20 -0.15 -6.38
N GLY A 310 -4.18 -1.03 -5.39
CA GLY A 310 -3.30 -2.18 -5.37
C GLY A 310 -1.84 -1.80 -5.13
N LEU A 311 -1.00 -2.81 -5.16
CA LEU A 311 0.44 -2.70 -4.91
C LEU A 311 1.12 -1.76 -5.92
N THR A 312 0.85 -1.96 -7.22
CA THR A 312 1.45 -1.17 -8.30
C THR A 312 1.03 0.29 -8.23
N GLY A 313 -0.27 0.56 -8.11
CA GLY A 313 -0.78 1.94 -8.09
C GLY A 313 -0.31 2.70 -6.84
N THR A 314 -0.17 2.02 -5.71
CA THR A 314 0.42 2.58 -4.48
C THR A 314 1.89 2.97 -4.67
N CYS A 315 2.69 2.07 -5.22
CA CYS A 315 4.10 2.30 -5.51
C CYS A 315 4.33 3.44 -6.52
N ILE A 316 3.49 3.52 -7.56
CA ILE A 316 3.54 4.64 -8.52
C ILE A 316 3.16 5.96 -7.84
N SER A 317 2.15 5.94 -6.96
CA SER A 317 1.70 7.14 -6.23
C SER A 317 2.81 7.71 -5.34
N VAL A 318 3.55 6.84 -4.64
CA VAL A 318 4.73 7.24 -3.86
C VAL A 318 5.81 7.79 -4.79
N GLY A 319 6.09 7.12 -5.91
CA GLY A 319 7.08 7.58 -6.89
C GLY A 319 6.75 8.98 -7.43
N LEU A 320 5.48 9.25 -7.74
CA LEU A 320 5.01 10.58 -8.16
C LEU A 320 5.20 11.63 -7.06
N LEU A 321 4.89 11.31 -5.81
CA LEU A 321 5.13 12.20 -4.67
C LEU A 321 6.63 12.45 -4.43
N LYS A 322 7.49 11.46 -4.66
CA LYS A 322 8.94 11.65 -4.59
C LYS A 322 9.48 12.47 -5.76
N ILE A 323 8.90 12.36 -6.96
CA ILE A 323 9.21 13.25 -8.08
C ILE A 323 8.89 14.71 -7.73
N THR A 324 7.74 14.99 -7.10
CA THR A 324 7.43 16.37 -6.71
C THR A 324 8.45 16.92 -5.72
N SER A 325 8.85 16.11 -4.73
CA SER A 325 9.90 16.44 -3.77
C SER A 325 11.26 16.69 -4.43
N LEU A 326 11.68 15.83 -5.35
CA LEU A 326 12.92 15.95 -6.10
C LEU A 326 12.97 17.24 -6.93
N VAL A 327 11.90 17.56 -7.65
CA VAL A 327 11.79 18.81 -8.43
C VAL A 327 11.90 20.03 -7.50
N VAL A 328 11.26 20.00 -6.34
CA VAL A 328 11.32 21.08 -5.35
C VAL A 328 12.75 21.29 -4.84
N ILE A 329 13.51 20.22 -4.58
CA ILE A 329 14.90 20.32 -4.10
C ILE A 329 15.83 20.83 -5.20
N VAL A 330 15.75 20.27 -6.42
CA VAL A 330 16.66 20.60 -7.52
C VAL A 330 16.50 22.06 -7.95
N THR A 331 15.26 22.54 -8.04
CA THR A 331 14.97 23.94 -8.41
C THR A 331 15.47 24.94 -7.37
N GLN A 332 15.41 24.60 -6.08
CA GLN A 332 15.95 25.47 -5.02
C GLN A 332 17.47 25.40 -4.90
N SER A 333 18.08 24.26 -5.18
CA SER A 333 19.54 24.08 -5.21
C SER A 333 20.22 24.97 -6.25
N ASN A 334 19.73 24.94 -7.50
CA ASN A 334 20.31 25.70 -8.60
C ASN A 334 20.29 27.21 -8.32
N ARG A 335 19.24 27.72 -7.66
CA ARG A 335 19.15 29.13 -7.24
C ARG A 335 20.16 29.50 -6.14
N ARG A 336 20.51 28.57 -5.24
CA ARG A 336 21.54 28.80 -4.21
C ARG A 336 22.94 28.92 -4.83
N LEU A 337 23.24 28.08 -5.81
CA LEU A 337 24.51 28.12 -6.55
C LEU A 337 24.65 29.43 -7.35
N LEU A 338 23.61 29.85 -8.06
CA LEU A 338 23.60 31.10 -8.84
C LEU A 338 23.80 32.35 -7.96
N ARG A 339 23.21 32.40 -6.77
CA ARG A 339 23.42 33.52 -5.83
C ARG A 339 24.82 33.55 -5.23
N ALA A 340 25.45 32.38 -5.02
CA ALA A 340 26.82 32.32 -4.53
C ALA A 340 27.86 32.76 -5.57
N SER A 341 27.54 32.69 -6.87
CA SER A 341 28.34 33.30 -7.93
C SER A 341 28.12 34.80 -8.07
N GLU A 342 26.88 35.29 -7.89
CA GLU A 342 26.57 36.74 -7.95
C GLU A 342 27.15 37.53 -6.77
N SER A 343 27.28 36.94 -5.58
CA SER A 343 27.88 37.62 -4.42
C SER A 343 29.41 37.65 -4.40
N ARG A 344 30.05 37.06 -5.42
CA ARG A 344 31.52 36.96 -5.55
C ARG A 344 32.07 37.79 -6.72
N GLY A 345 31.21 38.42 -7.52
CA GLY A 345 31.56 39.40 -8.55
C GLY A 345 31.33 40.81 -8.06
#